data_AF-S4PYU1-F1
#
_entry.id   AF-S4PYU1-F1
#
_cell.length_a   1.000
_cell.length_b   1.000
_cell.length_c   1.000
_cell.angle_alpha   90.00
_cell.angle_beta   90.00
_cell.angle_gamma   90.00
#
_symmetry.space_group_name_H-M   'P 1'
#
loop_
_entity.id
_entity.type
_entity.pdbx_description
1 polymer ?
#
loop_
_entity_poly.entity_id
_entity_poly.type
_entity_poly.pdbx_seq_one_letter_code
_entity_poly.pdbx_strand_id
1 'polypeptide(L)'
;MGIDKIVFLPFAYVLDLFRYSVFRGTTTPDDYNCHYWRLRDELQGVEPPVNRTEEDFDAAAKYHVSADVEYARYYVSFIIQFQFHRALCQLAGEYVPEDLTKKLVDCDIYQSVNAGNALSNMLKMGSSKP
;
A
#
# COMPACT_ATOMS: atom_id res chain seq x y z
N MET A 1 0.56 -3.40 13.96
CA MET A 1 1.36 -3.94 12.83
C MET A 1 0.50 -4.77 11.87
N GLY A 2 -0.05 -5.93 12.26
CA GLY A 2 -0.83 -6.77 11.33
C GLY A 2 -2.05 -6.07 10.74
N ILE A 3 -2.86 -5.45 11.60
CA ILE A 3 -4.05 -4.67 11.19
C ILE A 3 -3.66 -3.53 10.25
N ASP A 4 -2.55 -2.84 10.51
CA ASP A 4 -2.17 -1.68 9.70
C ASP A 4 -1.53 -2.06 8.36
N LYS A 5 -0.71 -3.13 8.35
CA LYS A 5 0.16 -3.45 7.21
C LYS A 5 -0.45 -4.48 6.26
N ILE A 6 -1.20 -5.45 6.78
CA ILE A 6 -1.80 -6.51 5.97
C ILE A 6 -3.19 -6.10 5.45
N VAL A 7 -4.06 -5.58 6.33
CA VAL A 7 -5.43 -5.19 5.96
C VAL A 7 -5.44 -4.02 4.95
N PHE A 8 -4.38 -3.20 4.96
CA PHE A 8 -4.24 -2.09 4.02
C PHE A 8 -3.95 -2.53 2.57
N LEU A 9 -3.34 -3.70 2.34
CA LEU A 9 -2.97 -4.14 0.99
C LEU A 9 -4.17 -4.22 0.03
N PRO A 10 -5.26 -4.94 0.34
CA PRO A 10 -6.39 -4.99 -0.57
C PRO A 10 -7.09 -3.63 -0.68
N PHE A 11 -7.08 -2.80 0.37
CA PHE A 11 -7.56 -1.41 0.28
C PHE A 11 -6.80 -0.62 -0.78
N ALA A 12 -5.47 -0.63 -0.69
CA ALA A 12 -4.65 0.14 -1.62
C ALA A 12 -4.80 -0.35 -3.06
N TYR A 13 -5.04 -1.65 -3.25
CA TYR A 13 -5.24 -2.24 -4.57
C TYR A 13 -6.57 -1.84 -5.21
N VAL A 14 -7.67 -1.89 -4.44
CA VAL A 14 -9.03 -1.57 -4.92
C VAL A 14 -9.12 -0.18 -5.54
N LEU A 15 -8.48 0.83 -4.93
CA LEU A 15 -8.63 2.22 -5.36
C LEU A 15 -8.18 2.45 -6.81
N ASP A 16 -7.01 1.92 -7.18
CA ASP A 16 -6.54 2.03 -8.56
C ASP A 16 -7.14 0.99 -9.48
N LEU A 17 -7.53 -0.18 -8.98
CA LEU A 17 -8.28 -1.14 -9.78
C LEU A 17 -9.61 -0.54 -10.27
N PHE A 18 -10.33 0.15 -9.39
CA PHE A 18 -11.54 0.93 -9.72
C PHE A 18 -11.24 2.06 -10.72
N ARG A 19 -10.24 2.91 -10.44
CA ARG A 19 -9.92 4.02 -11.36
C ARG A 19 -9.51 3.52 -12.74
N TYR A 20 -8.73 2.45 -12.81
CA TYR A 20 -8.32 1.86 -14.08
C TYR A 20 -9.49 1.26 -14.85
N SER A 21 -10.48 0.65 -14.19
CA SER A 21 -11.68 0.15 -14.87
C SER A 21 -12.54 1.28 -15.45
N VAL A 22 -12.64 2.40 -14.71
CA VAL A 22 -13.26 3.64 -15.20
C VAL A 22 -12.48 4.23 -16.39
N PHE A 23 -11.17 4.40 -16.27
CA PHE A 23 -10.32 4.99 -17.31
C PHE A 23 -10.27 4.15 -18.59
N ARG A 24 -10.39 2.83 -18.48
CA ARG A 24 -10.46 1.91 -19.63
C ARG A 24 -11.87 1.83 -20.24
N GLY A 25 -12.87 2.41 -19.59
CA GLY A 25 -14.27 2.31 -20.01
C GLY A 25 -14.88 0.92 -19.81
N THR A 26 -14.25 0.04 -19.03
CA THR A 26 -14.82 -1.29 -18.70
C THR A 26 -15.92 -1.19 -17.67
N THR A 27 -15.89 -0.14 -16.83
CA THR A 27 -17.01 0.23 -15.95
C THR A 27 -17.68 1.46 -16.56
N THR A 28 -18.99 1.36 -16.78
CA THR A 28 -19.80 2.45 -17.33
C THR A 28 -20.23 3.41 -16.22
N PRO A 29 -20.54 4.68 -16.53
CA PRO A 29 -21.04 5.64 -15.54
C PRO A 29 -22.22 5.13 -14.70
N ASP A 30 -23.12 4.36 -15.31
CA ASP A 30 -24.30 3.78 -14.65
C ASP A 30 -23.98 2.61 -13.68
N ASP A 31 -22.71 2.21 -13.51
CA ASP A 31 -22.25 1.15 -12.58
C ASP A 31 -21.04 1.62 -11.75
N TYR A 32 -20.75 2.92 -11.69
CA TYR A 32 -19.57 3.42 -10.98
C TYR A 32 -19.61 3.10 -9.48
N ASN A 33 -20.72 3.39 -8.81
CA ASN A 33 -20.76 3.26 -7.36
C ASN A 33 -20.86 1.80 -6.93
N CYS A 34 -21.71 1.00 -7.59
CA CYS A 34 -21.82 -0.43 -7.34
C CYS A 34 -20.53 -1.16 -7.66
N HIS A 35 -19.84 -0.82 -8.75
CA HIS A 35 -18.55 -1.44 -9.06
C HIS A 35 -17.49 -1.15 -7.99
N TYR A 36 -17.42 0.09 -7.50
CA TYR A 36 -16.53 0.45 -6.39
C TYR A 36 -16.80 -0.42 -5.15
N TRP A 37 -18.06 -0.55 -4.74
CA TRP A 37 -18.43 -1.39 -3.60
C TRP A 37 -18.25 -2.89 -3.84
N ARG A 38 -18.47 -3.38 -5.07
CA ARG A 38 -18.19 -4.77 -5.46
C ARG A 38 -16.72 -5.12 -5.29
N LEU A 39 -15.81 -4.24 -5.72
CA LEU A 39 -14.37 -4.43 -5.52
C LEU A 39 -13.99 -4.41 -4.03
N ARG A 40 -14.62 -3.53 -3.24
CA ARG A 40 -14.41 -3.43 -1.79
C ARG A 40 -14.85 -4.72 -1.09
N ASP A 41 -16.00 -5.28 -1.46
CA ASP A 41 -16.48 -6.55 -0.93
C ASP A 41 -15.57 -7.71 -1.36
N GLU A 42 -15.36 -7.91 -2.66
CA GLU A 42 -14.59 -9.05 -3.20
C GLU A 42 -13.15 -9.12 -2.67
N LEU A 43 -12.47 -7.98 -2.49
CA LEU A 43 -11.07 -7.95 -2.12
C LEU A 43 -10.84 -7.70 -0.61
N GLN A 44 -11.81 -7.13 0.10
CA GLN A 44 -11.63 -6.77 1.52
C GLN A 44 -12.67 -7.37 2.46
N GLY A 45 -13.78 -7.86 1.95
CA GLY A 45 -14.91 -8.37 2.73
C GLY A 45 -15.57 -7.29 3.58
N VAL A 46 -15.76 -6.09 3.00
CA VAL A 46 -16.37 -4.94 3.69
C VAL A 46 -17.47 -4.32 2.85
N GLU A 47 -18.50 -3.83 3.54
CA GLU A 47 -19.71 -3.28 2.92
C GLU A 47 -20.07 -1.91 3.52
N PRO A 48 -20.92 -1.12 2.84
CA PRO A 48 -21.55 0.06 3.41
C PRO A 48 -22.40 -0.27 4.65
N PRO A 49 -22.54 0.64 5.62
CA PRO A 49 -23.44 0.44 6.77
C PRO A 49 -24.94 0.57 6.42
N VAL A 50 -25.26 1.09 5.23
CA VAL A 50 -26.62 1.28 4.72
C VAL A 50 -26.62 1.04 3.21
N ASN A 51 -27.77 0.70 2.63
CA ASN A 51 -27.88 0.53 1.18
C ASN A 51 -27.45 1.80 0.44
N ARG A 52 -26.61 1.62 -0.58
CA ARG A 52 -26.14 2.66 -1.50
C ARG A 52 -26.71 2.37 -2.88
N THR A 53 -26.84 3.39 -3.71
CA THR A 53 -27.34 3.28 -5.09
C THR A 53 -26.39 3.99 -6.05
N GLU A 54 -26.72 3.99 -7.35
CA GLU A 54 -26.01 4.80 -8.35
C GLU A 54 -26.38 6.29 -8.30
N GLU A 55 -27.29 6.70 -7.40
CA GLU A 55 -27.50 8.13 -7.08
C GLU A 55 -26.39 8.66 -6.16
N ASP A 56 -25.59 7.76 -5.57
CA ASP A 56 -24.42 8.05 -4.75
C ASP A 56 -23.11 7.93 -5.55
N PHE A 57 -22.01 8.52 -5.05
CA PHE A 57 -20.68 8.33 -5.62
C PHE A 57 -19.59 8.31 -4.54
N ASP A 58 -19.41 7.14 -3.92
CA ASP A 58 -18.64 7.01 -2.67
C ASP A 58 -17.12 6.95 -2.87
N ALA A 59 -16.64 6.57 -4.07
CA ALA A 59 -15.22 6.52 -4.37
C ALA A 59 -14.54 7.89 -4.14
N ALA A 60 -15.21 8.98 -4.47
CA ALA A 60 -14.71 10.35 -4.28
C ALA A 60 -14.55 10.77 -2.81
N ALA A 61 -15.19 10.07 -1.85
CA ALA A 61 -15.04 10.35 -0.43
C ALA A 61 -13.59 10.08 0.05
N LYS A 62 -12.78 9.34 -0.72
CA LYS A 62 -11.36 9.19 -0.46
C LYS A 62 -10.56 10.33 -1.10
N TYR A 63 -9.80 11.07 -0.28
CA TYR A 63 -8.95 12.20 -0.70
C TYR A 63 -8.20 11.97 -2.03
N HIS A 64 -7.49 10.85 -2.16
CA HIS A 64 -6.66 10.56 -3.33
C HIS A 64 -7.44 10.37 -4.63
N VAL A 65 -8.72 9.98 -4.55
CA VAL A 65 -9.60 9.93 -5.72
C VAL A 65 -9.99 11.35 -6.12
N SER A 66 -10.47 12.16 -5.17
CA SER A 66 -10.86 13.56 -5.40
C SER A 66 -9.70 14.48 -5.81
N ALA A 67 -8.50 14.20 -5.31
CA ALA A 67 -7.30 15.00 -5.57
C ALA A 67 -6.44 14.49 -6.74
N ASP A 68 -6.95 13.52 -7.51
CA ASP A 68 -6.24 12.91 -8.64
C ASP A 68 -4.82 12.43 -8.31
N VAL A 69 -4.69 11.71 -7.19
CA VAL A 69 -3.42 11.14 -6.73
C VAL A 69 -3.45 9.63 -6.92
N GLU A 70 -2.60 9.09 -7.78
CA GLU A 70 -2.39 7.65 -7.97
C GLU A 70 -2.13 6.92 -6.62
N TYR A 71 -2.63 5.70 -6.46
CA TYR A 71 -2.67 4.99 -5.17
C TYR A 71 -1.86 3.68 -5.15
N ALA A 72 -1.54 3.09 -6.31
CA ALA A 72 -0.73 1.87 -6.41
C ALA A 72 0.67 2.06 -5.82
N ARG A 73 1.19 3.31 -5.75
CA ARG A 73 2.38 3.67 -4.95
C ARG A 73 2.32 3.14 -3.52
N TYR A 74 1.15 3.15 -2.88
CA TYR A 74 0.98 2.68 -1.51
C TYR A 74 0.95 1.15 -1.44
N TYR A 75 0.33 0.48 -2.41
CA TYR A 75 0.36 -0.98 -2.51
C TYR A 75 1.80 -1.48 -2.65
N VAL A 76 2.56 -0.91 -3.60
CA VAL A 76 3.97 -1.24 -3.81
C VAL A 76 4.80 -0.90 -2.57
N SER A 77 4.62 0.30 -2.00
CA SER A 77 5.32 0.75 -0.79
C SER A 77 5.13 -0.21 0.38
N PHE A 78 3.92 -0.75 0.59
CA PHE A 78 3.63 -1.67 1.70
C PHE A 78 4.28 -3.04 1.54
N ILE A 79 4.69 -3.42 0.33
CA ILE A 79 5.46 -4.63 0.08
C ILE A 79 6.95 -4.35 0.20
N ILE A 80 7.47 -3.36 -0.53
CA ILE A 80 8.92 -3.11 -0.61
C ILE A 80 9.48 -2.55 0.70
N GLN A 81 8.67 -1.87 1.52
CA GLN A 81 9.14 -1.37 2.83
C GLN A 81 9.64 -2.50 3.74
N PHE A 82 9.06 -3.71 3.64
CA PHE A 82 9.53 -4.87 4.41
C PHE A 82 10.82 -5.46 3.83
N GLN A 83 11.02 -5.37 2.51
CA GLN A 83 12.29 -5.76 1.91
C GLN A 83 13.42 -4.84 2.38
N PHE A 84 13.18 -3.52 2.36
CA PHE A 84 14.13 -2.53 2.88
C PHE A 84 14.35 -2.69 4.37
N HIS A 85 13.28 -2.76 5.17
CA HIS A 85 13.40 -2.92 6.61
C HIS A 85 14.20 -4.18 6.97
N ARG A 86 13.90 -5.34 6.34
CA ARG A 86 14.68 -6.57 6.54
C ARG A 86 16.16 -6.39 6.23
N ALA A 87 16.49 -5.84 5.06
CA ALA A 87 17.88 -5.65 4.65
C ALA A 87 18.63 -4.67 5.57
N LEU A 88 17.99 -3.55 5.93
CA LEU A 88 18.58 -2.55 6.81
C LEU A 88 18.79 -3.08 8.24
N CYS A 89 17.85 -3.89 8.75
CA CYS A 89 17.99 -4.55 10.04
C CYS A 89 19.14 -5.56 10.06
N GLN A 90 19.38 -6.29 8.97
CA GLN A 90 20.54 -7.17 8.84
C GLN A 90 21.84 -6.37 8.85
N LEU A 91 21.89 -5.25 8.12
CA LEU A 91 23.07 -4.36 8.08
C LEU A 91 23.33 -3.65 9.42
N ALA A 92 22.28 -3.36 10.18
CA ALA A 92 22.38 -2.85 11.54
C ALA A 92 22.81 -3.92 12.56
N GLY A 93 22.74 -5.21 12.20
CA GLY A 93 23.00 -6.31 13.12
C GLY A 93 21.86 -6.56 14.11
N GLU A 94 20.67 -6.00 13.86
CA GLU A 94 19.48 -6.04 14.71
C GLU A 94 18.50 -7.18 14.34
N TYR A 95 18.69 -7.78 13.15
CA TYR A 95 17.95 -8.96 12.73
C TYR A 95 18.88 -10.06 12.25
N VAL A 96 18.75 -11.24 12.83
CA VAL A 96 19.44 -12.47 12.42
C VAL A 96 18.40 -13.59 12.34
N PRO A 97 18.17 -14.23 11.16
CA PRO A 97 17.05 -15.14 10.96
C PRO A 97 16.92 -16.30 11.96
N GLU A 98 18.03 -16.79 12.49
CA GLU A 98 18.06 -17.93 13.42
C GLU A 98 18.22 -17.51 14.89
N ASP A 99 18.33 -16.21 15.18
CA ASP A 99 18.50 -15.68 16.53
C ASP A 99 17.16 -15.20 17.09
N LEU A 100 16.64 -15.94 18.07
CA LEU A 100 15.37 -15.60 18.73
C LEU A 100 15.44 -14.31 19.56
N THR A 101 16.63 -13.79 19.84
CA THR A 101 16.82 -12.51 20.54
C THR A 101 16.82 -11.32 19.59
N LYS A 102 17.00 -11.56 18.28
CA LYS A 102 17.10 -10.53 17.23
C LYS A 102 16.04 -10.74 16.17
N LYS A 103 14.78 -10.51 16.56
CA LYS A 103 13.61 -10.65 15.68
C LYS A 103 13.42 -9.40 14.84
N LEU A 104 12.99 -9.59 13.59
CA LEU A 104 12.72 -8.47 12.69
C LEU A 104 11.67 -7.49 13.22
N VAL A 105 10.69 -7.99 13.98
CA VAL A 105 9.61 -7.17 14.56
C VAL A 105 10.10 -6.19 15.63
N ASP A 106 11.23 -6.49 16.27
CA ASP A 106 11.82 -5.72 17.36
C ASP A 106 13.03 -4.87 16.90
N CYS A 107 13.38 -4.91 15.61
CA CYS A 107 14.54 -4.23 15.06
C CYS A 107 14.45 -2.70 15.16
N ASP A 108 15.53 -2.07 15.63
CA ASP A 108 15.72 -0.62 15.57
C ASP A 108 16.99 -0.23 14.80
N ILE A 109 16.83 0.43 13.65
CA ILE A 109 17.96 0.88 12.82
C ILE A 109 18.56 2.22 13.26
N TYR A 110 18.11 2.79 14.39
CA TYR A 110 18.60 4.06 14.93
C TYR A 110 20.12 4.05 15.08
N GLN A 111 20.77 5.14 14.63
CA GLN A 111 22.24 5.33 14.61
C GLN A 111 23.06 4.28 13.81
N SER A 112 22.43 3.39 13.05
CA SER A 112 23.17 2.46 12.18
C SER A 112 23.73 3.17 10.94
N VAL A 113 25.04 3.42 10.95
CA VAL A 113 25.78 3.99 9.81
C VAL A 113 25.71 3.07 8.59
N ASN A 114 25.76 1.75 8.80
CA ASN A 114 25.70 0.76 7.73
C ASN A 114 24.33 0.79 7.01
N ALA A 115 23.24 0.83 7.78
CA ALA A 115 21.90 0.96 7.22
C ALA A 115 21.74 2.31 6.48
N GLY A 116 22.21 3.41 7.09
CA GLY A 116 22.16 4.74 6.49
C GLY A 116 22.92 4.82 5.16
N ASN A 117 24.11 4.22 5.06
CA ASN A 117 24.91 4.18 3.84
C ASN A 117 24.19 3.43 2.71
N ALA A 118 23.61 2.26 3.02
CA ALA A 118 22.87 1.49 2.03
C ALA A 118 21.64 2.25 1.51
N LEU A 119 20.85 2.84 2.42
CA LEU A 119 19.69 3.65 2.05
C LEU A 119 20.09 4.89 1.24
N SER A 120 21.17 5.58 1.63
CA SER A 120 21.70 6.75 0.92
C SER A 120 22.13 6.41 -0.51
N ASN A 121 22.80 5.27 -0.71
CA ASN A 121 23.24 4.85 -2.03
C ASN A 121 22.07 4.64 -2.99
N MET A 122 20.98 4.02 -2.52
CA MET A 122 19.76 3.87 -3.30
C MET A 122 19.10 5.23 -3.58
N LEU A 123 18.89 6.06 -2.55
CA LEU A 123 18.17 7.32 -2.70
C LEU A 123 18.90 8.36 -3.57
N LYS A 124 20.24 8.39 -3.53
CA LYS A 124 21.06 9.28 -4.37
C LYS A 124 20.88 9.02 -5.87
N MET A 125 20.48 7.82 -6.27
CA MET A 125 20.26 7.50 -7.68
C MET A 125 19.01 8.17 -8.25
N GLY A 126 18.05 8.56 -7.41
CA GLY A 126 16.76 9.10 -7.87
C GLY A 126 16.12 8.19 -8.92
N SER A 127 15.66 8.77 -10.02
CA SER A 127 15.11 8.04 -11.17
C SER A 127 16.13 7.84 -12.31
N SER A 128 17.43 7.84 -12.03
CA SER A 128 18.48 7.70 -13.06
C SER A 128 18.62 6.28 -13.61
N LYS A 129 18.09 5.29 -12.90
CA LYS A 129 18.05 3.87 -13.27
C LYS A 129 16.66 3.29 -12.95
N PRO A 130 16.21 2.26 -13.70
CA PRO A 130 15.03 1.47 -13.34
C PRO A 130 15.20 0.73 -12.01
#